data_AF-E0PZK8-F1
#
_entry.id   AF-E0PZK8-F1
#
_cell.length_a   1.000
_cell.length_b   1.000
_cell.length_c   1.000
_cell.angle_alpha   90.00
_cell.angle_beta   90.00
_cell.angle_gamma   90.00
#
_symmetry.space_group_name_H-M   'P 1'
#
loop_
_entity.id
_entity.type
_entity.pdbx_description
1 polymer ?
#
loop_
_entity_poly.entity_id
_entity_poly.type
_entity_poly.pdbx_seq_one_letter_code
_entity_poly.pdbx_strand_id
1 'polypeptide(L)'
;MSEDLKTIKELADELSVTKQNIQYHYQRLPKELQLKSSNGSNLINSKAEKIILGKVESSSKSNTKDQQISSKDQQISSKDQQIEKLTNLLDQ
;
A
#
# COMPACT_ATOMS: atom_id res chain seq x y z
N MET A 1 3.90 1.20 -31.98
CA MET A 1 3.66 0.07 -31.06
C MET A 1 2.58 0.54 -30.09
N SER A 2 1.43 -0.12 -30.08
CA SER A 2 0.39 0.16 -29.08
C SER A 2 0.93 -0.27 -27.72
N GLU A 3 0.85 0.60 -26.72
CA GLU A 3 1.22 0.24 -25.36
C GLU A 3 0.11 -0.67 -24.81
N ASP A 4 0.44 -1.93 -24.52
CA ASP A 4 -0.51 -2.85 -23.90
C ASP A 4 -0.78 -2.39 -22.46
N LEU A 5 -2.03 -2.02 -22.20
CA LEU A 5 -2.50 -1.57 -20.91
C LEU A 5 -3.19 -2.73 -20.20
N LYS A 6 -2.80 -2.97 -18.95
CA LYS A 6 -3.43 -3.98 -18.08
C LYS A 6 -4.28 -3.30 -17.02
N THR A 7 -5.34 -3.94 -16.59
CA THR A 7 -6.07 -3.56 -15.38
C THR A 7 -5.36 -4.06 -14.12
N ILE A 8 -5.70 -3.47 -12.98
CA ILE A 8 -5.25 -3.98 -11.66
C ILE A 8 -5.59 -5.46 -11.48
N LYS A 9 -6.74 -5.91 -12.01
CA LYS A 9 -7.18 -7.31 -11.90
C LYS A 9 -6.28 -8.24 -12.72
N GLU A 10 -6.05 -7.92 -13.98
CA GLU A 10 -5.21 -8.75 -14.87
C GLU A 10 -3.79 -8.90 -14.31
N LEU A 11 -3.19 -7.80 -13.83
CA LEU A 11 -1.85 -7.89 -13.22
C LEU A 11 -1.85 -8.70 -11.91
N ALA A 12 -2.93 -8.63 -11.13
CA ALA A 12 -3.04 -9.42 -9.91
C ALA A 12 -3.15 -10.92 -10.21
N ASP A 13 -3.96 -11.28 -11.21
CA ASP A 13 -4.15 -12.66 -11.67
C ASP A 13 -2.83 -13.23 -12.23
N GLU A 14 -2.08 -12.43 -13.03
CA GLU A 14 -0.76 -12.80 -13.58
C GLU A 14 0.29 -13.03 -12.48
N LEU A 15 0.36 -12.15 -11.49
CA LEU A 15 1.32 -12.25 -10.39
C LEU A 15 0.86 -13.19 -9.28
N SER A 16 -0.31 -13.81 -9.40
CA SER A 16 -0.92 -14.66 -8.37
C SER A 16 -1.00 -13.97 -7.00
N VAL A 17 -1.31 -12.67 -6.99
CA VAL A 17 -1.50 -11.86 -5.77
C VAL A 17 -2.92 -11.31 -5.71
N THR A 18 -3.31 -10.78 -4.56
CA THR A 18 -4.63 -10.18 -4.43
C THR A 18 -4.73 -8.85 -5.20
N LYS A 19 -5.90 -8.55 -5.76
CA LYS A 19 -6.20 -7.25 -6.38
C LYS A 19 -5.85 -6.08 -5.45
N GLN A 20 -6.08 -6.24 -4.14
CA GLN A 20 -5.77 -5.24 -3.13
C GLN A 20 -4.26 -4.95 -3.02
N ASN A 21 -3.41 -5.96 -3.19
CA ASN A 21 -1.95 -5.79 -3.17
C ASN A 21 -1.48 -4.88 -4.32
N ILE A 22 -1.93 -5.17 -5.55
CA ILE A 22 -1.64 -4.35 -6.72
C ILE A 22 -2.25 -2.95 -6.57
N GLN A 23 -3.50 -2.85 -6.12
CA GLN A 23 -4.19 -1.58 -5.88
C GLN A 23 -3.41 -0.68 -4.90
N TYR A 24 -2.90 -1.25 -3.81
CA TYR A 24 -2.11 -0.52 -2.81
C TYR A 24 -0.83 0.06 -3.41
N HIS A 25 -0.09 -0.73 -4.19
CA HIS A 25 1.12 -0.25 -4.86
C HIS A 25 0.80 0.80 -5.93
N TYR A 26 -0.27 0.59 -6.70
CA TYR A 26 -0.74 1.50 -7.72
C TYR A 26 -1.11 2.89 -7.17
N GLN A 27 -1.84 2.95 -6.06
CA GLN A 27 -2.24 4.22 -5.42
C GLN A 27 -1.06 5.09 -4.99
N ARG A 28 0.10 4.46 -4.75
CA ARG A 28 1.35 5.11 -4.33
C ARG A 28 2.29 5.42 -5.49
N LEU A 29 1.90 5.12 -6.72
CA LEU A 29 2.67 5.52 -7.89
C LEU A 29 2.64 7.05 -8.06
N PRO A 30 3.66 7.63 -8.71
CA PRO A 30 3.60 9.01 -9.19
C PRO A 30 2.34 9.25 -10.03
N LYS A 31 1.76 10.46 -9.94
CA LYS A 31 0.50 10.80 -10.63
C LYS A 31 0.59 10.66 -12.15
N GLU A 32 1.77 10.88 -12.73
CA GLU A 32 2.07 10.68 -14.15
C GLU A 32 1.88 9.24 -14.63
N LEU A 33 1.98 8.27 -13.71
CA LEU A 33 1.82 6.84 -14.00
C LEU A 33 0.45 6.31 -13.58
N GLN A 34 -0.40 7.15 -12.97
CA GLN A 34 -1.76 6.78 -12.61
C GLN A 34 -2.68 7.06 -13.80
N LEU A 35 -2.94 6.04 -14.62
CA LEU A 35 -3.79 6.12 -15.78
C LEU A 35 -5.21 5.62 -15.47
N LYS A 36 -6.20 6.28 -16.06
CA LYS A 36 -7.59 5.82 -16.01
C LYS A 36 -8.12 5.59 -17.41
N SER A 37 -8.90 4.54 -17.56
CA SER A 37 -9.74 4.32 -18.73
C SER A 37 -10.89 5.34 -18.76
N SER A 38 -11.53 5.49 -19.92
CA SER A 38 -12.77 6.26 -20.08
C SER A 38 -13.89 5.80 -19.14
N ASN A 39 -13.90 4.52 -18.76
CA ASN A 39 -14.85 3.95 -17.80
C ASN A 39 -14.44 4.16 -16.32
N GLY A 40 -13.35 4.88 -16.05
CA GLY A 40 -12.85 5.17 -14.71
C GLY A 40 -12.00 4.07 -14.07
N SER A 41 -11.77 2.94 -14.76
CA SER A 41 -10.91 1.86 -14.28
C SER A 41 -9.44 2.27 -14.30
N ASN A 42 -8.68 1.87 -13.27
CA ASN A 42 -7.24 2.09 -13.23
C ASN A 42 -6.52 1.18 -14.23
N LEU A 43 -5.70 1.80 -15.08
CA LEU A 43 -4.87 1.12 -16.07
C LEU A 43 -3.41 1.19 -15.67
N ILE A 44 -2.69 0.13 -15.97
CA ILE A 44 -1.28 -0.07 -15.66
C ILE A 44 -0.57 -0.22 -17.00
N ASN A 45 0.37 0.69 -17.25
CA ASN A 45 1.29 0.58 -18.37
C ASN A 45 2.57 -0.16 -17.98
N SER A 46 3.43 -0.48 -18.95
CA SER A 46 4.64 -1.28 -18.70
C SER A 46 5.61 -0.63 -17.70
N LYS A 47 5.61 0.71 -17.58
CA LYS A 47 6.45 1.41 -16.60
C LYS A 47 5.89 1.26 -15.18
N ALA A 48 4.60 1.46 -15.00
CA ALA A 48 3.91 1.25 -13.72
C ALA A 48 4.02 -0.22 -13.27
N GLU A 49 3.86 -1.16 -14.20
CA GLU A 49 3.99 -2.60 -13.97
C GLU A 49 5.35 -2.97 -13.39
N LYS A 50 6.46 -2.50 -13.99
CA LYS A 50 7.81 -2.75 -13.47
C LYS A 50 8.01 -2.27 -12.03
N ILE A 51 7.46 -1.09 -11.72
CA ILE A 51 7.55 -0.53 -10.36
C ILE A 51 6.75 -1.38 -9.38
N ILE A 52 5.53 -1.76 -9.75
CA ILE A 52 4.66 -2.60 -8.93
C ILE A 52 5.33 -3.96 -8.69
N LEU A 53 5.84 -4.61 -9.74
CA LEU A 53 6.51 -5.91 -9.64
C LEU A 53 7.68 -5.86 -8.64
N GLY A 54 8.57 -4.87 -8.77
CA GLY A 54 9.68 -4.70 -7.83
C GLY A 54 9.21 -4.53 -6.38
N LYS A 55 8.07 -3.86 -6.15
CA LYS A 55 7.49 -3.72 -4.81
C LYS A 55 6.87 -5.02 -4.30
N VAL A 56 6.11 -5.73 -5.13
CA VAL A 56 5.51 -7.02 -4.79
C VAL A 56 6.60 -8.01 -4.39
N GLU A 57 7.64 -8.18 -5.21
CA GLU A 57 8.75 -9.09 -4.91
C GLU A 57 9.54 -8.70 -3.65
N SER A 58 9.77 -7.41 -3.44
CA SER A 58 10.45 -6.92 -2.23
C SER A 58 9.63 -7.15 -0.97
N SER A 59 8.30 -7.07 -1.05
CA SER A 59 7.40 -7.32 0.07
C SER A 59 7.36 -8.80 0.48
N SER A 60 7.60 -9.71 -0.46
CA SER A 60 7.72 -11.15 -0.21
C SER A 60 9.06 -11.55 0.42
N LYS A 61 10.13 -10.78 0.18
CA LYS A 61 11.48 -11.03 0.74
C LYS A 61 11.70 -10.38 2.11
N SER A 62 10.86 -9.43 2.50
CA SER A 62 11.06 -8.61 3.70
C SER A 62 10.12 -9.05 4.81
N ASN A 63 10.65 -9.75 5.83
CA ASN A 63 10.03 -10.06 7.12
C ASN A 63 9.70 -8.80 7.98
N THR A 64 9.39 -7.66 7.35
CA THR A 64 9.20 -6.35 8.02
C THR A 64 7.78 -6.11 8.54
N LYS A 65 6.84 -7.02 8.32
CA LYS A 65 5.49 -6.90 8.90
C LYS A 65 5.56 -6.95 10.44
N ASP A 66 6.39 -7.82 11.00
CA ASP A 66 6.55 -7.92 12.46
C ASP A 66 7.22 -6.67 13.07
N GLN A 67 8.19 -6.07 12.38
CA GLN A 67 8.82 -4.81 12.80
C GLN A 67 7.88 -3.59 12.71
N GLN A 68 6.97 -3.56 11.73
CA GLN A 68 5.97 -2.49 11.65
C GLN A 68 4.86 -2.63 12.68
N ILE A 69 4.49 -3.85 13.05
CA ILE A 69 3.51 -4.11 14.12
C ILE A 69 4.08 -3.66 15.46
N SER A 70 5.31 -4.06 15.80
CA SER A 70 5.96 -3.66 17.06
C SER A 70 6.09 -2.14 17.20
N SER A 71 6.41 -1.44 16.10
CA SER A 71 6.53 0.02 16.09
C SER A 71 5.18 0.72 16.36
N LYS A 72 4.06 0.16 15.88
CA LYS A 72 2.72 0.71 16.11
C LYS A 72 2.23 0.43 17.53
N ASP A 73 2.49 -0.76 18.07
CA ASP A 73 2.13 -1.12 19.44
C ASP A 73 2.84 -0.22 20.46
N GLN A 74 4.12 0.09 20.23
CA GLN A 74 4.86 1.06 21.06
C GLN A 74 4.23 2.46 21.04
N GLN A 75 3.77 2.93 19.88
CA GLN A 75 3.10 4.23 19.77
C GLN A 75 1.75 4.25 20.49
N ILE A 76 0.97 3.16 20.43
CA ILE A 76 -0.32 3.05 21.12
C ILE A 76 -0.08 3.12 22.64
N SER A 77 0.84 2.31 23.16
CA SER A 77 1.18 2.32 24.59
C SER A 77 1.60 3.70 25.09
N SER A 78 2.41 4.43 24.31
CA SER A 78 2.81 5.80 24.67
C SER A 78 1.65 6.80 24.73
N LYS A 79 0.63 6.61 23.88
CA LYS A 79 -0.58 7.45 23.86
C LYS A 79 -1.49 7.13 25.03
N ASP A 80 -1.66 5.85 25.36
CA ASP A 80 -2.48 5.42 26.50
C ASP A 80 -1.96 6.03 27.81
N GLN A 81 -0.63 6.02 28.01
CA GLN A 81 -0.01 6.67 29.16
C GLN A 81 -0.22 8.20 29.20
N GLN A 82 -0.28 8.86 28.05
CA GLN A 82 -0.55 10.29 27.99
C GLN A 82 -2.01 10.60 28.33
N ILE A 83 -2.94 9.76 27.83
CA ILE A 83 -4.36 9.88 28.13
C ILE A 83 -4.60 9.71 29.64
N GLU A 84 -4.01 8.69 30.26
CA GLU A 84 -4.13 8.46 31.71
C GLU A 84 -3.66 9.66 32.53
N LYS A 85 -2.52 10.27 32.17
CA LYS A 85 -2.02 11.48 32.83
C LYS A 85 -2.97 12.66 32.68
N LEU A 86 -3.57 12.84 31.49
CA LEU A 86 -4.51 13.93 31.24
C LEU A 86 -5.83 13.72 32.00
N THR A 87 -6.33 12.49 32.08
CA THR A 87 -7.52 12.15 32.88
C THR A 87 -7.32 12.50 34.35
N ASN A 88 -6.19 12.06 34.94
CA ASN A 88 -5.86 12.34 36.34
C ASN A 88 -5.67 13.84 36.68
N LEU A 89 -5.44 14.69 35.66
CA LEU A 89 -5.33 16.14 35.82
C LEU A 89 -6.68 16.85 35.73
N LEU A 90 -7.68 16.24 35.08
CA LEU A 90 -9.03 16.78 34.96
C LEU A 90 -9.92 16.41 36.16
N ASP A 91 -9.56 15.34 36.86
CA ASP A 91 -10.26 14.86 38.06
C ASP A 91 -9.81 15.57 39.36
N GLN A 92 -8.94 16.59 39.27
CA GLN A 92 -8.47 17.47 40.37
C GLN A 92 -9.14 18.83 40.32
#